data_AF-A0A4P5W6J9-F1
#
_entry.id   AF-A0A4P5W6J9-F1
#
_cell.length_a   1.000
_cell.length_b   1.000
_cell.length_c   1.000
_cell.angle_alpha   90.00
_cell.angle_beta   90.00
_cell.angle_gamma   90.00
#
_symmetry.space_group_name_H-M   'P 1'
#
loop_
_entity.id
_entity.type
_entity.pdbx_description
1 polymer ?
#
loop_
_entity_poly.entity_id
_entity_poly.type
_entity_poly.pdbx_seq_one_letter_code
_entity_poly.pdbx_strand_id
1 'polypeptide(L)'
;MTVFAEWTKVGWSDDGEKTAYIDFQSLRKNGNKVKMWQLLDYKTVQIFPKDNTRHLSMLTRNEYDCSDETDRHLDMFWYSENMKEGEIVFSYPNMKIEPRAIIPGSIDETLFKRVCGKK
;
A
#
# COMPACT_ATOMS: atom_id res chain seq x y z
N MET A 1 23.37 12.96 2.97
CA MET A 1 22.89 12.29 1.75
C MET A 1 21.41 12.04 1.95
N THR A 2 20.56 12.76 1.22
CA THR A 2 19.11 12.58 1.31
C THR A 2 18.75 11.35 0.49
N VAL A 3 18.44 10.25 1.17
CA VAL A 3 17.91 9.07 0.50
C VAL A 3 16.46 9.38 0.15
N PHE A 4 16.20 9.74 -1.10
CA PHE A 4 14.84 9.81 -1.63
C PHE A 4 14.35 8.37 -1.78
N ALA A 5 13.18 8.08 -1.20
CA ALA A 5 12.50 6.81 -1.41
C ALA A 5 12.30 6.58 -2.91
N GLU A 6 12.91 5.54 -3.48
CA GLU A 6 12.70 5.15 -4.88
C GLU A 6 11.45 4.26 -4.96
N TRP A 7 10.30 4.90 -5.21
CA TRP A 7 9.04 4.20 -5.45
C TRP A 7 9.14 3.33 -6.70
N THR A 8 9.09 2.01 -6.52
CA THR A 8 9.15 1.04 -7.62
C THR A 8 7.74 0.62 -8.02
N LYS A 9 7.38 0.79 -9.29
CA LYS A 9 6.11 0.30 -9.85
C LYS A 9 6.07 -1.23 -9.85
N VAL A 10 4.99 -1.81 -9.34
CA VAL A 10 4.87 -3.28 -9.18
C VAL A 10 3.57 -3.89 -9.71
N GLY A 11 2.56 -3.07 -10.02
CA GLY A 11 1.31 -3.57 -10.59
C GLY A 11 0.38 -2.46 -11.05
N TRP A 12 -0.67 -2.87 -11.76
CA TRP A 12 -1.78 -2.02 -12.16
C TRP A 12 -3.10 -2.81 -11.99
N SER A 13 -4.23 -2.12 -11.86
CA SER A 13 -5.55 -2.75 -12.00
C SER A 13 -5.82 -3.10 -13.46
N ASP A 14 -6.61 -4.12 -13.76
CA ASP A 14 -6.84 -4.61 -15.13
C ASP A 14 -7.36 -3.51 -16.09
N ASP A 15 -8.11 -2.54 -15.57
CA ASP A 15 -8.62 -1.37 -16.29
C ASP A 15 -7.58 -0.23 -16.47
N GLY A 16 -6.42 -0.34 -15.84
CA GLY A 16 -5.35 0.66 -15.85
C GLY A 16 -5.65 1.92 -15.03
N GLU A 17 -6.73 1.95 -14.25
CA GLU A 17 -7.16 3.13 -13.48
C GLU A 17 -6.33 3.34 -12.21
N LYS A 18 -5.57 2.33 -11.77
CA LYS A 18 -4.73 2.40 -10.58
C LYS A 18 -3.36 1.78 -10.81
N THR A 19 -2.31 2.45 -10.36
CA THR A 19 -0.94 1.92 -10.32
C THR A 19 -0.52 1.69 -8.87
N ALA A 20 0.14 0.56 -8.61
CA ALA A 20 0.75 0.26 -7.32
C ALA A 20 2.26 0.44 -7.37
N TYR A 21 2.78 1.17 -6.38
CA TYR A 21 4.20 1.40 -6.14
C TYR A 21 4.59 0.92 -4.74
N ILE A 22 5.86 0.60 -4.58
CA ILE A 22 6.42 0.17 -3.30
C ILE A 22 7.74 0.87 -3.02
N ASP A 23 7.98 1.14 -1.74
CA ASP A 23 9.26 1.62 -1.27
C ASP A 23 10.06 0.44 -0.69
N PHE A 24 10.98 -0.11 -1.48
CA PHE A 24 11.86 -1.20 -1.04
C PHE A 24 12.81 -0.76 0.08
N GLN A 25 13.15 0.52 0.18
CA GLN A 25 14.05 1.02 1.22
C GLN A 25 13.34 1.05 2.58
N SER A 26 12.01 1.13 2.59
CA SER A 26 11.20 0.99 3.80
C SER A 26 11.05 -0.44 4.30
N LEU A 27 11.46 -1.44 3.52
CA LEU A 27 11.23 -2.83 3.86
C LEU A 27 11.95 -3.21 5.15
N ARG A 28 11.21 -3.77 6.12
CA ARG A 28 11.74 -4.27 7.39
C ARG A 28 11.26 -5.69 7.62
N LYS A 29 12.19 -6.64 7.78
CA LYS A 29 11.89 -8.04 8.07
C LYS A 29 12.13 -8.32 9.56
N ASN A 30 11.24 -9.07 10.19
CA ASN A 30 11.39 -9.60 11.54
C ASN A 30 10.80 -11.01 11.60
N GLY A 31 11.67 -12.03 11.57
CA GLY A 31 11.24 -13.42 11.40
C GLY A 31 10.47 -13.58 10.08
N ASN A 32 9.25 -14.13 10.17
CA ASN A 32 8.37 -14.34 9.03
C ASN A 32 7.58 -13.08 8.63
N LYS A 33 7.67 -12.00 9.41
CA LYS A 33 6.89 -10.79 9.16
C LYS A 33 7.69 -9.77 8.37
N VAL A 34 7.05 -9.17 7.37
CA VAL A 34 7.64 -8.12 6.54
C VAL A 34 6.75 -6.89 6.59
N LYS A 35 7.34 -5.75 6.92
CA LYS A 35 6.68 -4.44 6.87
C LYS A 35 7.21 -3.62 5.72
N MET A 36 6.34 -2.88 5.06
CA MET A 36 6.70 -2.00 3.95
C MET A 36 5.65 -0.93 3.70
N TRP A 37 6.06 0.17 3.08
CA TRP A 37 5.15 1.13 2.49
C TRP A 37 4.78 0.75 1.06
N GLN A 38 3.50 0.93 0.76
CA GLN A 38 2.90 0.83 -0.55
C GLN A 38 2.16 2.13 -0.86
N LEU A 39 2.23 2.55 -2.12
CA LEU A 39 1.50 3.69 -2.64
C LEU A 39 0.59 3.20 -3.77
N LEU A 40 -0.70 3.49 -3.66
CA LEU A 40 -1.66 3.36 -4.75
C LEU A 40 -1.91 4.73 -5.35
N ASP A 41 -1.76 4.82 -6.66
CA ASP A 41 -1.92 6.06 -7.42
C ASP A 41 -3.04 5.88 -8.44
N TYR A 42 -4.05 6.74 -8.35
CA TYR A 42 -5.26 6.65 -9.18
C TYR A 42 -5.18 7.63 -10.34
N LYS A 43 -5.56 7.17 -11.53
CA LYS A 43 -5.63 8.01 -12.72
C LYS A 43 -6.80 8.99 -12.67
N THR A 44 -7.90 8.56 -12.05
CA THR A 44 -9.12 9.33 -11.88
C THR A 44 -9.38 9.65 -10.41
N VAL A 45 -9.99 10.81 -10.16
CA VAL A 45 -10.35 11.25 -8.81
C VAL A 45 -11.30 10.24 -8.18
N GLN A 46 -10.89 9.71 -7.03
CA GLN A 46 -11.72 8.86 -6.20
C GLN A 46 -12.50 9.73 -5.20
N ILE A 47 -13.74 9.36 -4.91
CA ILE A 47 -14.63 10.11 -4.03
C ILE A 47 -15.08 9.21 -2.89
N PHE A 48 -14.87 9.65 -1.65
CA PHE A 48 -15.45 8.99 -0.49
C PHE A 48 -16.97 9.23 -0.47
N PRO A 49 -17.82 8.18 -0.48
CA PRO A 49 -19.27 8.36 -0.58
C PRO A 49 -19.90 9.07 0.63
N LYS A 50 -19.22 9.05 1.79
CA LYS A 50 -19.76 9.58 3.05
C LYS A 50 -19.81 11.11 3.08
N ASP A 51 -18.81 11.76 2.50
CA ASP A 51 -18.58 13.21 2.65
C ASP A 51 -18.13 13.89 1.34
N ASN A 52 -18.09 13.15 0.22
CA ASN A 52 -17.63 13.61 -1.09
C ASN A 52 -16.16 14.07 -1.13
N THR A 53 -15.36 13.67 -0.14
CA THR A 53 -13.93 13.99 -0.10
C THR A 53 -13.20 13.30 -1.24
N ARG A 54 -12.37 14.08 -1.95
CA ARG A 54 -11.66 13.67 -3.16
C ARG A 54 -10.23 13.24 -2.82
N HIS A 55 -9.73 12.19 -3.46
CA HIS A 55 -8.34 11.77 -3.37
C HIS A 55 -7.83 11.19 -4.69
N LEU A 56 -6.52 11.24 -4.87
CA LEU A 56 -5.81 10.73 -6.06
C LEU A 56 -4.71 9.74 -5.73
N SER A 57 -4.26 9.67 -4.47
CA SER A 57 -3.36 8.62 -4.04
C SER A 57 -3.59 8.18 -2.60
N MET A 58 -3.13 6.97 -2.29
CA MET A 58 -3.25 6.35 -0.98
C MET A 58 -1.92 5.71 -0.59
N LEU A 59 -1.38 6.09 0.56
CA LEU A 59 -0.18 5.53 1.15
C LEU A 59 -0.57 4.58 2.28
N THR A 60 -0.10 3.33 2.23
CA THR A 60 -0.37 2.32 3.24
C THR A 60 0.90 1.68 3.75
N ARG A 61 1.03 1.52 5.07
CA ARG A 61 2.05 0.65 5.67
C ARG A 61 1.43 -0.69 5.96
N ASN A 62 1.93 -1.73 5.31
CA ASN A 62 1.41 -3.09 5.46
C ASN A 62 2.39 -3.94 6.26
N GLU A 63 1.85 -4.89 7.01
CA GLU A 63 2.58 -6.03 7.53
C GLU A 63 2.07 -7.30 6.84
N TYR A 64 2.98 -8.09 6.31
CA TYR A 64 2.72 -9.41 5.75
C TYR A 64 3.32 -10.48 6.65
N ASP A 65 2.58 -11.54 6.94
CA ASP A 65 3.13 -12.76 7.53
C ASP A 65 3.38 -13.79 6.44
N CYS A 66 4.66 -14.02 6.12
CA CYS A 66 5.08 -14.92 5.05
C CYS A 66 4.84 -16.40 5.34
N SER A 67 4.59 -16.78 6.60
CA SER A 67 4.29 -18.17 6.95
C SER A 67 2.80 -18.46 6.90
N ASP A 68 1.99 -17.51 7.36
CA ASP A 68 0.53 -17.68 7.44
C ASP A 68 -0.21 -17.14 6.21
N GLU A 69 0.51 -16.52 5.26
CA GLU A 69 -0.05 -15.91 4.03
C GLU A 69 -1.15 -14.88 4.34
N THR A 70 -0.88 -14.04 5.36
CA THR A 70 -1.79 -12.98 5.80
C THR A 70 -1.20 -11.59 5.60
N ASP A 71 -2.07 -10.60 5.47
CA ASP A 71 -1.71 -9.19 5.47
C ASP A 71 -2.53 -8.40 6.52
N ARG A 72 -1.99 -7.25 6.93
CA ARG A 72 -2.75 -6.20 7.61
C ARG A 72 -2.19 -4.83 7.30
N HIS A 73 -3.10 -3.86 7.22
CA HIS A 73 -2.77 -2.44 7.23
C HIS A 73 -2.42 -1.99 8.66
N LEU A 74 -1.27 -1.35 8.81
CA LEU A 74 -0.83 -0.69 10.04
C LEU A 74 -1.16 0.80 10.01
N ASP A 75 -1.04 1.42 8.83
CA ASP A 75 -1.32 2.83 8.64
C ASP A 75 -1.88 3.07 7.25
N MET A 76 -2.82 4.00 7.13
CA MET A 76 -3.40 4.41 5.86
C MET A 76 -3.56 5.93 5.79
N PHE A 77 -3.14 6.52 4.69
CA PHE A 77 -3.24 7.95 4.41
C PHE A 77 -3.76 8.16 2.99
N TRP A 78 -4.68 9.09 2.81
CA TRP A 78 -5.18 9.49 1.49
C TRP A 78 -4.79 10.92 1.23
N TYR A 79 -4.36 11.15 0.00
CA TYR A 79 -3.82 12.43 -0.46
C TYR A 79 -4.70 13.01 -1.55
N SER A 80 -4.86 14.33 -1.54
CA SER A 80 -5.63 15.06 -2.53
C SER A 80 -5.05 14.94 -3.95
N GLU A 81 -3.74 14.71 -4.07
CA GLU A 81 -3.02 14.62 -5.33
C GLU A 81 -2.37 13.25 -5.54
N ASN A 82 -1.86 13.04 -6.74
CA ASN A 82 -1.12 11.84 -7.11
C ASN A 82 0.20 11.72 -6.33
N MET A 83 0.71 10.50 -6.26
CA MET A 83 2.05 10.22 -5.75
C MET A 83 2.33 10.77 -4.34
N LYS A 84 1.37 10.66 -3.40
CA LYS A 84 1.43 11.12 -1.99
C LYS A 84 1.78 12.62 -1.83
N GLU A 85 1.39 13.43 -2.80
CA GLU A 85 1.56 14.89 -2.76
C GLU A 85 0.24 15.58 -2.39
N GLY A 86 0.30 16.90 -2.18
CA GLY A 86 -0.85 17.67 -1.72
C GLY A 86 -1.21 17.42 -0.26
N GLU A 87 -2.47 17.67 0.10
CA GLU A 87 -2.96 17.58 1.46
C GLU A 87 -3.41 16.17 1.82
N ILE A 88 -3.20 15.77 3.08
CA ILE A 88 -3.77 14.54 3.62
C ILE A 88 -5.25 14.80 3.91
N VAL A 89 -6.13 14.20 3.12
CA VAL A 89 -7.59 14.33 3.29
C VAL A 89 -8.16 13.34 4.30
N PHE A 90 -7.47 12.20 4.49
CA PHE A 90 -7.81 11.20 5.52
C PHE A 90 -6.57 10.50 6.06
N SER A 91 -6.59 10.15 7.34
CA SER A 91 -5.52 9.37 7.97
C SER A 91 -6.04 8.44 9.06
N TYR A 92 -5.47 7.23 9.08
CA TYR A 92 -5.65 6.24 10.14
C TYR A 92 -4.28 5.66 10.51
N PRO A 93 -3.51 6.32 11.38
CA PRO A 93 -2.23 5.80 11.85
C PRO A 93 -2.43 4.76 12.97
N ASN A 94 -1.46 3.86 13.13
CA ASN A 94 -1.38 2.87 14.21
C ASN A 94 -2.65 2.01 14.36
N MET A 95 -3.21 1.58 13.23
CA MET A 95 -4.37 0.70 13.19
C MET A 95 -4.11 -0.61 13.92
N LYS A 96 -5.10 -1.06 14.69
CA LYS A 96 -5.09 -2.35 15.41
C LYS A 96 -6.12 -3.28 14.79
N ILE A 97 -5.86 -3.66 13.54
CA ILE A 97 -6.70 -4.62 12.82
C ILE A 97 -6.05 -6.01 12.86
N GLU A 98 -6.90 -7.03 12.92
CA GLU A 98 -6.47 -8.42 12.85
C GLU A 98 -5.94 -8.75 11.44
N PRO A 99 -4.93 -9.62 11.32
CA PRO A 99 -4.49 -10.14 10.03
C PRO A 99 -5.64 -10.80 9.28
N ARG A 100 -5.68 -10.58 7.97
CA ARG A 100 -6.62 -11.22 7.04
C ARG A 100 -5.86 -12.06 6.03
N ALA A 101 -6.50 -13.11 5.53
CA ALA A 101 -5.95 -13.91 4.45
C ALA A 101 -5.79 -13.05 3.19
N ILE A 102 -4.67 -13.26 2.48
CA ILE A 102 -4.40 -12.57 1.23
C ILE A 102 -5.35 -13.08 0.15
N ILE A 103 -6.00 -12.14 -0.53
CA ILE A 103 -6.97 -12.45 -1.57
C ILE A 103 -6.23 -12.78 -2.90
N PRO A 104 -6.45 -13.95 -3.52
CA PRO A 104 -5.84 -14.28 -4.81
C PRO A 104 -6.21 -13.28 -5.92
N GLY A 105 -5.26 -12.95 -6.80
CA GLY A 105 -5.43 -11.98 -7.88
C GLY A 105 -5.42 -10.52 -7.42
N SER A 106 -5.27 -10.25 -6.12
CA SER A 106 -5.17 -8.89 -5.60
C SER A 106 -3.77 -8.30 -5.78
N ILE A 107 -3.69 -6.97 -5.67
CA ILE A 107 -2.40 -6.28 -5.57
C ILE A 107 -1.64 -6.76 -4.32
N ASP A 108 -2.32 -7.01 -3.21
CA ASP A 108 -1.69 -7.51 -1.97
C ASP A 108 -1.02 -8.87 -2.19
N GLU A 109 -1.60 -9.76 -2.99
CA GLU A 109 -0.97 -11.03 -3.37
C GLU A 109 0.31 -10.82 -4.20
N THR A 110 0.26 -9.91 -5.16
CA THR A 110 1.43 -9.55 -5.98
C THR A 110 2.56 -9.01 -5.11
N LEU A 111 2.22 -8.16 -4.14
CA LEU A 111 3.15 -7.56 -3.19
C LEU A 111 3.73 -8.60 -2.24
N PHE A 112 2.88 -9.44 -1.66
CA PHE A 112 3.27 -10.55 -0.80
C PHE A 112 4.31 -11.46 -1.48
N LYS A 113 4.02 -11.92 -2.70
CA LYS A 113 4.93 -12.75 -3.49
C LYS A 113 6.27 -12.05 -3.76
N ARG A 114 6.26 -10.71 -3.90
CA ARG A 114 7.47 -9.90 -4.09
C ARG A 114 8.35 -9.86 -2.83
N VAL A 115 7.76 -9.70 -1.65
CA VAL A 115 8.51 -9.40 -0.41
C VAL A 115 8.83 -10.60 0.46
N CYS A 116 7.98 -11.63 0.43
CA CYS A 116 8.21 -12.90 1.10
C CYS A 116 9.20 -13.80 0.33
N GLY A 117 9.44 -13.48 -0.95
CA GLY A 117 10.30 -14.28 -1.83
C GLY A 117 9.60 -15.55 -2.31
N LYS A 118 10.05 -16.10 -3.44
CA LYS A 118 9.74 -17.48 -3.77
C LYS A 118 10.51 -18.36 -2.78
N LYS A 119 9.83 -19.28 -2.09
CA LYS A 119 10.52 -20.48 -1.60
C LYS A 119 11.20 -21.20 -2.76
#